data_AF-A0A7W8J4F7-F1
#
_entry.id   AF-A0A7W8J4F7-F1
#
_cell.length_a   1.000
_cell.length_b   1.000
_cell.length_c   1.000
_cell.angle_alpha   90.00
_cell.angle_beta   90.00
_cell.angle_gamma   90.00
#
_symmetry.space_group_name_H-M   'P 1'
#
loop_
_entity.id
_entity.type
_entity.pdbx_description
1 polymer ?
#
loop_
_entity_poly.entity_id
_entity_poly.type
_entity_poly.pdbx_seq_one_letter_code
_entity_poly.pdbx_strand_id
1 'polypeptide(L)'
;MQRRKLGSSNLEVSAIGFKVLFAFAAAVFAFGGFAQAQAVTKGGERNSTKERLIGAWHLVYLDAPGPDGRPVSIPQPQGMLIYTRDGHMSVQLMYPKSANAQSNEYVRNGYEASFGRFDVDEAAHTLTHHVQGSVTRELLVGRDLPRHYQFTDDGHLIIRSTRPEEHWSVTWEHY
;
A
#
# COMPACT_ATOMS: atom_id res chain seq x y z
N MET A 1 21.73 46.58 -44.16
CA MET A 1 21.58 46.73 -45.62
C MET A 1 20.42 45.84 -46.08
N GLN A 2 19.52 46.43 -46.87
CA GLN A 2 18.25 45.95 -47.47
C GLN A 2 18.05 44.43 -47.65
N ARG A 3 16.91 43.85 -47.26
CA ARG A 3 15.62 43.72 -48.01
C ARG A 3 15.73 43.12 -49.42
N ARG A 4 15.08 41.97 -49.63
CA ARG A 4 14.07 41.66 -50.70
C ARG A 4 13.68 40.17 -50.57
N LYS A 5 12.42 39.80 -50.30
CA LYS A 5 11.24 39.70 -51.21
C LYS A 5 11.60 39.00 -52.52
N LEU A 6 10.82 38.13 -53.14
CA LEU A 6 9.49 37.53 -52.96
C LEU A 6 9.37 36.69 -54.27
N GLY A 7 8.77 35.51 -54.25
CA GLY A 7 8.64 34.73 -55.49
C GLY A 7 7.63 33.61 -55.38
N SER A 8 6.35 33.98 -55.36
CA SER A 8 5.23 33.17 -55.85
C SER A 8 5.54 32.63 -57.27
N SER A 9 5.02 31.52 -57.76
CA SER A 9 3.60 31.23 -57.98
C SER A 9 3.42 29.96 -58.84
N ASN A 10 2.34 29.22 -58.55
CA ASN A 10 1.35 28.61 -59.48
C ASN A 10 1.71 27.44 -60.41
N LEU A 11 0.87 26.39 -60.34
CA LEU A 11 -0.01 25.79 -61.38
C LEU A 11 -0.34 24.35 -60.97
N GLU A 12 -1.55 24.07 -60.47
CA GLU A 12 -2.72 23.48 -61.18
C GLU A 12 -2.50 21.99 -61.57
N VAL A 13 -3.44 21.03 -61.51
CA VAL A 13 -4.89 20.95 -61.78
C VAL A 13 -5.40 19.71 -61.00
N SER A 14 -6.58 19.67 -60.35
CA SER A 14 -7.84 19.05 -60.85
C SER A 14 -8.40 18.16 -59.71
N ALA A 15 -9.69 17.94 -59.41
CA ALA A 15 -10.98 18.53 -59.72
C ALA A 15 -12.03 17.84 -58.81
N ILE A 16 -13.01 18.62 -58.32
CA ILE A 16 -14.47 18.33 -58.22
C ILE A 16 -14.89 17.07 -57.42
N GLY A 17 -15.62 17.15 -56.30
CA GLY A 17 -17.02 17.58 -56.07
C GLY A 17 -17.62 16.59 -55.05
N PHE A 18 -18.58 16.85 -54.16
CA PHE A 18 -19.91 17.44 -54.34
C PHE A 18 -20.54 17.58 -52.93
N LYS A 19 -21.20 18.70 -52.62
CA LYS A 19 -22.06 18.87 -51.42
C LYS A 19 -23.47 18.37 -51.73
N VAL A 20 -24.12 17.62 -50.84
CA VAL A 20 -25.59 17.59 -50.77
C VAL A 20 -26.07 17.46 -49.33
N LEU A 21 -26.98 18.37 -48.99
CA LEU A 21 -27.84 18.44 -47.82
C LEU A 21 -29.18 17.78 -48.20
N PHE A 22 -29.73 16.85 -47.40
CA PHE A 22 -31.15 16.48 -47.47
C PHE A 22 -31.73 16.22 -46.07
N ALA A 23 -32.98 16.66 -45.92
CA ALA A 23 -33.75 16.79 -44.69
C ALA A 23 -34.55 15.52 -44.33
N PHE A 24 -34.90 15.44 -43.04
CA PHE A 24 -36.04 14.79 -42.39
C PHE A 24 -36.69 13.54 -43.04
N ALA A 25 -36.59 12.41 -42.33
CA ALA A 25 -37.66 11.43 -42.22
C ALA A 25 -37.69 10.87 -40.79
N ALA A 26 -38.83 11.03 -40.12
CA ALA A 26 -39.11 10.45 -38.82
C ALA A 26 -39.26 8.92 -38.95
N ALA A 27 -38.52 8.16 -38.17
CA ALA A 27 -38.75 6.74 -37.98
C ALA A 27 -38.89 6.46 -36.48
N VAL A 28 -40.14 6.29 -36.05
CA VAL A 28 -40.49 5.73 -34.74
C VAL A 28 -40.04 4.26 -34.74
N PHE A 29 -38.94 3.97 -34.06
CA PHE A 29 -38.60 2.61 -33.67
C PHE A 29 -38.96 2.41 -32.20
N ALA A 30 -40.17 1.91 -31.98
CA ALA A 30 -40.49 1.20 -30.75
C ALA A 30 -39.79 -0.15 -30.81
N PHE A 31 -38.66 -0.29 -30.11
CA PHE A 31 -38.10 -1.59 -29.77
C PHE A 31 -37.56 -1.56 -28.34
N GLY A 32 -38.25 -2.30 -27.48
CA GLY A 32 -37.69 -3.14 -26.43
C GLY A 32 -36.76 -2.47 -25.43
N GLY A 33 -37.28 -2.27 -24.21
CA GLY A 33 -36.49 -1.88 -23.06
C GLY A 33 -35.22 -2.71 -22.92
N PHE A 34 -34.07 -2.07 -23.13
CA PHE A 34 -32.86 -2.46 -22.45
C PHE A 34 -33.03 -2.06 -20.99
N ALA A 35 -33.53 -2.99 -20.18
CA ALA A 35 -33.27 -2.98 -18.77
C ALA A 35 -31.74 -2.96 -18.63
N GLN A 36 -31.16 -1.77 -18.40
CA GLN A 36 -29.86 -1.68 -17.79
C GLN A 36 -30.01 -2.36 -16.44
N ALA A 37 -29.62 -3.63 -16.37
CA ALA A 37 -29.23 -4.25 -15.13
C ALA A 37 -28.05 -3.43 -14.62
N GLN A 38 -28.35 -2.36 -13.88
CA GLN A 38 -27.41 -1.80 -12.96
C GLN A 38 -27.11 -2.95 -11.99
N ALA A 39 -26.00 -3.64 -12.24
CA ALA A 39 -25.33 -4.39 -11.22
C ALA A 39 -24.95 -3.36 -10.15
N VAL A 40 -25.87 -3.14 -9.21
CA VAL A 40 -25.55 -2.54 -7.93
C VAL A 40 -24.58 -3.54 -7.32
N THR A 41 -23.29 -3.30 -7.53
CA THR A 41 -22.31 -3.74 -6.56
C THR A 41 -22.78 -3.10 -5.26
N LYS A 42 -23.48 -3.89 -4.44
CA LYS A 42 -23.51 -3.66 -3.01
C LYS A 42 -22.07 -3.80 -2.55
N GLY A 43 -21.26 -2.77 -2.78
CA GLY A 43 -20.12 -2.47 -1.96
C GLY A 43 -20.70 -2.10 -0.61
N GLY A 44 -21.12 -3.11 0.16
CA GLY A 44 -21.19 -2.93 1.59
C GLY A 44 -19.81 -2.43 1.99
N GLU A 45 -19.77 -1.28 2.65
CA GLU A 45 -18.57 -0.70 3.22
C GLU A 45 -17.98 -1.70 4.22
N ARG A 46 -17.29 -2.73 3.73
CA ARG A 46 -16.15 -3.25 4.46
C ARG A 46 -15.18 -2.10 4.42
N ASN A 47 -14.98 -1.43 5.55
CA ASN A 47 -13.83 -0.57 5.75
C ASN A 47 -12.63 -1.31 5.13
N SER A 48 -12.01 -0.70 4.12
CA SER A 48 -10.87 -1.31 3.44
C SER A 48 -9.87 -1.79 4.48
N THR A 49 -9.07 -2.81 4.19
CA THR A 49 -8.02 -3.25 5.11
C THR A 49 -7.16 -2.06 5.54
N LYS A 50 -6.87 -1.15 4.60
CA LYS A 50 -6.17 0.10 4.89
C LYS A 50 -6.86 0.94 5.95
N GLU A 51 -8.19 1.10 5.89
CA GLU A 51 -8.97 1.83 6.90
C GLU A 51 -8.96 1.11 8.26
N ARG A 52 -9.00 -0.23 8.27
CA ARG A 52 -8.93 -1.04 9.50
C ARG A 52 -7.57 -0.98 10.20
N LEU A 53 -6.49 -0.69 9.46
CA LEU A 53 -5.15 -0.52 10.02
C LEU A 53 -4.98 0.84 10.71
N ILE A 54 -5.74 1.87 10.31
CA ILE A 54 -5.56 3.23 10.79
C ILE A 54 -5.80 3.32 12.29
N GLY A 55 -4.82 3.86 13.00
CA GLY A 55 -4.87 3.98 14.46
C GLY A 55 -3.51 3.77 15.10
N ALA A 56 -3.53 3.76 16.42
CA ALA A 56 -2.40 3.38 17.24
C ALA A 56 -2.67 1.99 17.83
N TRP A 57 -1.63 1.19 17.89
CA TRP A 57 -1.66 -0.18 18.36
C TRP A 57 -0.55 -0.38 19.39
N HIS A 58 -0.83 -1.10 20.46
CA HIS A 58 0.19 -1.53 21.41
C HIS A 58 0.56 -2.99 21.21
N LEU A 59 1.82 -3.33 21.47
CA LEU A 59 2.30 -4.69 21.40
C LEU A 59 1.68 -5.52 22.52
N VAL A 60 1.08 -6.65 22.17
CA VAL A 60 0.56 -7.66 23.10
C VAL A 60 1.58 -8.77 23.28
N TYR A 61 2.12 -9.26 22.16
CA TYR A 61 3.04 -10.38 22.17
C TYR A 61 3.96 -10.36 20.95
N LEU A 62 5.24 -10.64 21.18
CA LEU A 62 6.24 -10.95 20.17
C LEU A 62 6.60 -12.43 20.31
N ASP A 63 6.30 -13.19 19.27
CA ASP A 63 6.81 -14.55 19.08
C ASP A 63 8.04 -14.50 18.17
N ALA A 64 9.16 -15.05 18.61
CA ALA A 64 10.39 -15.07 17.84
C ALA A 64 11.13 -16.41 18.08
N PRO A 65 10.67 -17.50 17.46
CA PRO A 65 11.30 -18.80 17.62
C PRO A 65 12.71 -18.81 17.05
N GLY A 66 13.53 -19.73 17.55
CA GLY A 66 14.90 -19.92 17.08
C GLY A 66 14.94 -20.41 15.63
N PRO A 67 16.14 -20.46 15.01
CA PRO A 67 16.32 -20.94 13.63
C PRO A 67 15.84 -22.39 13.41
N ASP A 68 15.71 -23.18 14.47
CA ASP A 68 15.19 -24.55 14.46
C ASP A 68 13.67 -24.62 14.66
N GLY A 69 12.98 -23.47 14.67
CA GLY A 69 11.55 -23.35 14.90
C GLY A 69 11.13 -23.58 16.35
N ARG A 70 12.06 -23.77 17.28
CA ARG A 70 11.72 -24.00 18.69
C ARG A 70 11.35 -22.68 19.37
N PRO A 71 10.33 -22.67 20.24
CA PRO A 71 10.00 -21.50 21.04
C PRO A 71 11.20 -21.06 21.87
N VAL A 72 11.54 -19.77 21.79
CA VAL A 72 12.52 -19.14 22.65
C VAL A 72 11.78 -18.21 23.59
N SER A 73 11.95 -18.41 24.90
CA SER A 73 11.40 -17.48 25.87
C SER A 73 12.21 -16.19 25.82
N ILE A 74 11.62 -15.16 25.20
CA ILE A 74 12.18 -13.81 25.19
C ILE A 74 11.37 -12.91 26.14
N PRO A 75 12.03 -12.05 26.93
CA PRO A 75 11.35 -10.99 27.64
C PRO A 75 10.57 -10.10 26.66
N GLN A 76 9.27 -9.92 26.91
CA GLN A 76 8.39 -9.19 26.00
C GLN A 76 8.76 -7.71 25.97
N PRO A 77 8.97 -7.12 24.77
CA PRO A 77 9.18 -5.69 24.63
C PRO A 77 7.90 -4.91 24.95
N GLN A 78 8.04 -3.63 25.24
CA GLN A 78 6.94 -2.68 25.09
C GLN A 78 7.02 -2.08 23.69
N GLY A 79 5.89 -1.94 23.00
CA GLY A 79 5.93 -1.43 21.64
C GLY A 79 4.65 -0.72 21.22
N MET A 80 4.81 0.13 20.21
CA MET A 80 3.72 0.86 19.58
C MET A 80 3.90 0.81 18.06
N LEU A 81 2.78 0.61 17.37
CA LEU A 81 2.66 0.69 15.92
C LEU A 81 1.57 1.70 15.59
N ILE A 82 1.85 2.62 14.69
CA ILE A 82 0.89 3.64 14.24
C ILE A 82 0.77 3.55 12.72
N TYR A 83 -0.47 3.57 12.24
CA TYR A 83 -0.79 3.83 10.83
C TYR A 83 -1.69 5.06 10.73
N THR A 84 -1.37 5.96 9.82
CA THR A 84 -2.12 7.20 9.61
C THR A 84 -2.87 7.16 8.29
N ARG A 85 -4.01 7.87 8.23
CA ARG A 85 -4.88 7.87 7.05
C ARG A 85 -4.22 8.47 5.81
N ASP A 86 -3.21 9.33 5.98
CA ASP A 86 -2.40 9.89 4.90
C ASP A 86 -1.29 8.93 4.39
N GLY A 87 -1.24 7.70 4.92
CA GLY A 87 -0.41 6.61 4.41
C GLY A 87 0.98 6.52 5.02
N HIS A 88 1.17 7.02 6.25
CA HIS A 88 2.42 6.88 6.99
C HIS A 88 2.32 5.82 8.09
N MET A 89 3.46 5.29 8.47
CA MET A 89 3.60 4.34 9.56
C MET A 89 4.81 4.66 10.44
N SER A 90 4.73 4.25 11.70
CA SER A 90 5.85 4.22 12.64
C SER A 90 5.72 2.99 13.51
N VAL A 91 6.81 2.29 13.74
CA VAL A 91 6.91 1.17 14.67
C VAL A 91 8.06 1.40 15.63
N GLN A 92 7.85 1.13 16.91
CA GLN A 92 8.87 1.26 17.95
C GLN A 92 8.71 0.13 18.97
N LEU A 93 9.79 -0.58 19.27
CA LEU A 93 9.83 -1.60 20.33
C LEU A 93 11.02 -1.32 21.25
N MET A 94 10.75 -1.29 22.55
CA MET A 94 11.76 -1.21 23.60
C MET A 94 11.84 -2.56 24.30
N TYR A 95 12.95 -3.25 24.10
CA TYR A 95 13.22 -4.51 24.77
C TYR A 95 13.62 -4.26 26.22
N PRO A 96 13.28 -5.16 27.15
CA PRO A 96 13.70 -5.04 28.54
C PRO A 96 15.22 -4.97 28.66
N LYS A 97 15.70 -4.17 29.63
CA LYS A 97 17.14 -4.01 29.85
C LYS A 97 17.79 -5.36 30.13
N SER A 98 18.82 -5.69 29.36
CA SER A 98 19.64 -6.87 29.56
C SER A 98 21.13 -6.49 29.51
N ALA A 99 22.00 -7.33 30.10
CA ALA A 99 23.45 -7.13 29.99
C ALA A 99 23.95 -7.24 28.53
N ASN A 100 23.19 -7.97 27.69
CA ASN A 100 23.46 -8.18 26.28
C ASN A 100 22.30 -7.64 25.46
N ALA A 101 22.19 -6.31 25.36
CA ALA A 101 21.12 -5.66 24.62
C ALA A 101 21.14 -6.12 23.15
N GLN A 102 20.03 -6.69 22.68
CA GLN A 102 19.92 -7.29 21.36
C GLN A 102 20.25 -6.26 20.27
N SER A 103 21.03 -6.68 19.27
CA SER A 103 21.19 -5.94 18.02
C SER A 103 21.11 -6.92 16.85
N ASN A 104 20.32 -6.58 15.84
CA ASN A 104 20.14 -7.35 14.62
C ASN A 104 19.79 -6.38 13.47
N GLU A 105 19.14 -6.87 12.41
CA GLU A 105 18.79 -6.01 11.27
C GLU A 105 17.74 -4.93 11.59
N TYR A 106 16.88 -5.17 12.58
CA TYR A 106 15.80 -4.28 13.02
C TYR A 106 16.14 -3.51 14.31
N VAL A 107 16.86 -4.16 15.23
CA VAL A 107 17.12 -3.69 16.59
C VAL A 107 18.54 -3.16 16.72
N ARG A 108 18.71 -2.01 17.39
CA ARG A 108 20.00 -1.49 17.84
C ARG A 108 19.97 -1.27 19.35
N ASN A 109 20.85 -1.95 20.08
CA ASN A 109 21.00 -1.82 21.54
C ASN A 109 19.67 -1.98 22.30
N GLY A 110 18.86 -2.98 21.93
CA GLY A 110 17.58 -3.27 22.57
C GLY A 110 16.46 -2.31 22.22
N TYR A 111 16.62 -1.49 21.18
CA TYR A 111 15.58 -0.62 20.67
C TYR A 111 15.39 -0.83 19.16
N GLU A 112 14.14 -1.03 18.76
CA GLU A 112 13.72 -1.09 17.36
C GLU A 112 12.93 0.18 17.08
N ALA A 113 13.26 0.86 15.99
CA ALA A 113 12.45 1.96 15.51
C ALA A 113 12.61 2.10 14.00
N SER A 114 11.49 2.21 13.30
CA SER A 114 11.44 2.63 11.92
C SER A 114 10.16 3.38 11.61
N PHE A 115 10.21 4.25 10.61
CA PHE A 115 9.06 5.00 10.12
C PHE A 115 9.14 5.21 8.61
N GLY A 116 8.00 5.46 8.00
CA GLY A 116 7.93 5.73 6.56
C GLY A 116 6.52 5.66 6.02
N ARG A 117 6.39 5.23 4.75
CA ARG A 117 5.10 5.01 4.10
C ARG A 117 4.66 3.56 4.25
N PHE A 118 3.37 3.31 4.04
CA PHE A 118 2.89 1.96 3.89
C PHE A 118 1.83 1.83 2.80
N ASP A 119 1.81 0.66 2.18
CA ASP A 119 0.79 0.23 1.24
C ASP A 119 0.28 -1.18 1.60
N VAL A 120 -0.89 -1.52 1.08
CA VAL A 120 -1.60 -2.77 1.38
C VAL A 120 -2.02 -3.44 0.08
N ASP A 121 -1.65 -4.70 -0.07
CA ASP A 121 -2.18 -5.61 -1.07
C ASP A 121 -3.17 -6.56 -0.37
N GLU A 122 -4.47 -6.29 -0.55
CA GLU A 122 -5.53 -7.08 0.07
C GLU A 122 -5.66 -8.49 -0.53
N ALA A 123 -5.31 -8.66 -1.80
CA ALA A 123 -5.38 -9.96 -2.46
C ALA A 123 -4.25 -10.88 -1.98
N ALA A 124 -3.06 -10.33 -1.75
CA ALA A 124 -1.91 -11.04 -1.23
C ALA A 124 -1.85 -11.09 0.31
N HIS A 125 -2.82 -10.49 1.02
CA HIS A 125 -2.81 -10.31 2.48
C HIS A 125 -1.46 -9.80 3.02
N THR A 126 -0.91 -8.80 2.32
CA THR A 126 0.41 -8.24 2.60
C THR A 126 0.32 -6.73 2.80
N LEU A 127 1.03 -6.22 3.80
CA LEU A 127 1.32 -4.80 3.97
C LEU A 127 2.81 -4.58 3.75
N THR A 128 3.19 -3.46 3.15
CA THR A 128 4.61 -3.15 2.90
C THR A 128 4.96 -1.86 3.62
N HIS A 129 5.98 -1.90 4.47
CA HIS A 129 6.58 -0.68 5.03
C HIS A 129 7.71 -0.20 4.11
N HIS A 130 7.59 1.02 3.60
CA HIS A 130 8.62 1.69 2.82
C HIS A 130 9.46 2.54 3.77
N VAL A 131 10.60 2.00 4.22
CA VAL A 131 11.36 2.56 5.34
C VAL A 131 12.08 3.85 4.93
N GLN A 132 11.70 4.97 5.55
CA GLN A 132 12.32 6.28 5.35
C GLN A 132 13.37 6.59 6.42
N GLY A 133 13.13 6.13 7.65
CA GLY A 133 14.06 6.26 8.76
C GLY A 133 14.07 5.01 9.61
N SER A 134 15.24 4.68 10.18
CA SER A 134 15.40 3.55 11.10
C SER A 134 16.57 3.78 12.05
N VAL A 135 16.50 3.21 13.26
CA VAL A 135 17.61 3.16 14.21
C VAL A 135 18.83 2.43 13.65
N THR A 136 18.64 1.49 12.72
CA THR A 136 19.74 0.78 12.04
C THR A 136 20.29 1.51 10.81
N ARG A 137 19.75 2.70 10.50
CA ARG A 137 20.21 3.62 9.43
C ARG A 137 20.30 2.92 8.07
N GLU A 138 21.47 2.90 7.44
CA GLU A 138 21.73 2.37 6.10
C GLU A 138 21.31 0.91 5.90
N LEU A 139 21.11 0.16 7.00
CA LEU A 139 20.67 -1.23 6.93
C LEU A 139 19.21 -1.35 6.45
N LEU A 140 18.32 -0.47 6.91
CA LEU A 140 16.89 -0.50 6.56
C LEU A 140 16.41 0.70 5.76
N VAL A 141 17.07 1.86 5.82
CA VAL A 141 16.63 3.06 5.08
C VAL A 141 16.61 2.77 3.58
N GLY A 142 15.48 3.05 2.94
CA GLY A 142 15.24 2.79 1.52
C GLY A 142 14.91 1.33 1.20
N ARG A 143 14.63 0.48 2.19
CA ARG A 143 14.14 -0.89 1.99
C ARG A 143 12.62 -0.95 2.07
N ASP A 144 12.07 -1.87 1.30
CA ASP A 144 10.69 -2.30 1.41
C ASP A 144 10.63 -3.55 2.28
N LEU A 145 9.76 -3.51 3.28
CA LEU A 145 9.54 -4.60 4.23
C LEU A 145 8.12 -5.12 4.05
N PRO A 146 7.91 -6.08 3.13
CA PRO A 146 6.63 -6.78 3.02
C PRO A 146 6.40 -7.65 4.26
N ARG A 147 5.17 -7.62 4.75
CA ARG A 147 4.69 -8.32 5.94
C ARG A 147 3.33 -8.94 5.67
N HIS A 148 3.14 -10.19 6.05
CA HIS A 148 1.79 -10.74 6.10
C HIS A 148 1.04 -10.11 7.27
N TYR A 149 -0.22 -9.78 7.06
CA TYR A 149 -1.11 -9.31 8.11
C TYR A 149 -2.32 -10.21 8.25
N GLN A 150 -2.86 -10.28 9.46
CA GLN A 150 -4.12 -10.94 9.74
C GLN A 150 -4.82 -10.20 10.87
N PHE A 151 -6.11 -9.93 10.69
CA PHE A 151 -6.97 -9.53 11.80
C PHE A 151 -7.66 -10.76 12.37
N THR A 152 -7.68 -10.87 13.69
CA THR A 152 -8.39 -11.93 14.41
C THR A 152 -9.81 -11.48 14.75
N ASP A 153 -10.66 -12.44 15.13
CA ASP A 153 -12.06 -12.17 15.49
C ASP A 153 -12.21 -11.35 16.78
N ASP A 154 -11.21 -11.44 17.67
CA ASP A 154 -11.11 -10.65 18.91
C ASP A 154 -10.49 -9.26 18.71
N GLY A 155 -10.20 -8.86 17.47
CA GLY A 155 -9.78 -7.51 17.13
C GLY A 155 -8.27 -7.26 17.13
N HIS A 156 -7.45 -8.28 17.38
CA HIS A 156 -6.00 -8.17 17.26
C HIS A 156 -5.54 -8.10 15.80
N LEU A 157 -4.40 -7.45 15.61
CA LEU A 157 -3.65 -7.45 14.37
C LEU A 157 -2.38 -8.29 14.56
N ILE A 158 -2.22 -9.34 13.77
CA ILE A 158 -1.01 -10.15 13.72
C ILE A 158 -0.21 -9.75 12.49
N ILE A 159 1.06 -9.37 12.69
CA ILE A 159 2.02 -9.07 11.62
C ILE A 159 3.17 -10.06 11.70
N ARG A 160 3.56 -10.64 10.56
CA ARG A 160 4.72 -11.54 10.45
C ARG A 160 5.51 -11.29 9.19
N SER A 161 6.76 -11.75 9.17
CA SER A 161 7.58 -11.64 7.96
C SER A 161 7.00 -12.42 6.80
N THR A 162 7.22 -11.93 5.58
CA THR A 162 7.01 -12.72 4.35
C THR A 162 8.27 -13.51 3.97
N ARG A 163 9.40 -13.27 4.66
CA ARG A 163 10.66 -13.96 4.39
C ARG A 163 10.66 -15.35 5.04
N PRO A 164 10.94 -16.44 4.32
CA PRO A 164 10.83 -17.80 4.86
C PRO A 164 11.81 -18.10 5.99
N GLU A 165 12.95 -17.41 6.03
CA GLU A 165 13.97 -17.52 7.08
C GLU A 165 13.63 -16.73 8.36
N GLU A 166 12.62 -15.86 8.31
CA GLU A 166 12.16 -15.08 9.46
C GLU A 166 10.87 -15.69 10.01
N HIS A 167 10.96 -16.20 11.24
CA HIS A 167 9.85 -16.92 11.87
C HIS A 167 9.10 -16.09 12.93
N TRP A 168 9.45 -14.80 13.07
CA TRP A 168 8.83 -13.95 14.07
C TRP A 168 7.41 -13.53 13.68
N SER A 169 6.57 -13.31 14.69
CA SER A 169 5.26 -12.67 14.56
C SER A 169 5.00 -11.73 15.73
N VAL A 170 4.23 -10.67 15.49
CA VAL A 170 3.83 -9.69 16.50
C VAL A 170 2.33 -9.57 16.51
N THR A 171 1.74 -9.76 17.68
CA THR A 171 0.33 -9.50 17.96
C THR A 171 0.19 -8.10 18.55
N TRP A 172 -0.70 -7.33 17.96
CA TRP A 172 -0.99 -5.94 18.30
C TRP A 172 -2.46 -5.81 18.71
N GLU A 173 -2.73 -4.98 19.71
CA GLU A 173 -4.07 -4.58 20.13
C GLU A 173 -4.25 -3.09 19.86
N HIS A 174 -5.41 -2.72 19.34
CA HIS A 174 -5.74 -1.33 19.07
C HIS A 174 -5.96 -0.59 20.39
N TYR A 175 -5.44 0.63 20.53
CA TYR A 175 -5.70 1.49 21.71
C TYR A 175 -7.18 1.88 21.85
#